data_AF-A0A369QEL9-F1
#
_entry.id   AF-A0A369QEL9-F1
#
_cell.length_a   1.000
_cell.length_b   1.000
_cell.length_c   1.000
_cell.angle_alpha   90.00
_cell.angle_beta   90.00
_cell.angle_gamma   90.00
#
_symmetry.space_group_name_H-M   'P 1'
#
loop_
_entity.id
_entity.type
_entity.pdbx_description
1 polymer ?
#
loop_
_entity_poly.entity_id
_entity_poly.type
_entity_poly.pdbx_seq_one_letter_code
_entity_poly.pdbx_strand_id
1 'polypeptide(L)'
;MKNLKTLLVFVLTCAILTSSCESNSKNIREPEVKLTQQSLWNNRLKSTFVNKYAKSNYDKYVLEELVKENEYERSEKELEQYLNSKTFDNYRYLKSTNYVVIVDDIAGKSKSQIEEIFGEPNKKEKVNPSNANCPCDKYTYLSNRIEIVFINKKADWITINNPAFTRVANESAYVSVNRFDDYTYVKVNTK
;
A
#
# COMPACT_ATOMS: atom_id res chain seq x y z
N MET A 1 -52.50 23.28 20.14
CA MET A 1 -52.04 24.51 20.82
C MET A 1 -50.56 24.67 20.50
N LYS A 2 -50.19 25.31 19.39
CA LYS A 2 -49.88 26.76 19.23
C LYS A 2 -48.88 27.29 20.26
N ASN A 3 -47.64 27.50 19.80
CA ASN A 3 -46.64 28.55 20.12
C ASN A 3 -45.42 28.22 19.22
N LEU A 4 -45.20 28.77 18.02
CA LEU A 4 -45.08 30.15 17.52
C LEU A 4 -43.92 30.94 18.16
N LYS A 5 -43.09 31.53 17.27
CA LYS A 5 -42.08 32.60 17.44
C LYS A 5 -40.66 32.10 17.76
N THR A 6 -39.55 32.51 17.14
CA THR A 6 -39.21 33.57 16.17
C THR A 6 -37.72 33.32 15.82
N LEU A 7 -37.37 33.10 14.55
CA LEU A 7 -36.56 33.99 13.70
C LEU A 7 -35.10 34.25 14.16
N LEU A 8 -34.12 33.79 13.39
CA LEU A 8 -33.08 34.68 12.84
C LEU A 8 -32.38 34.02 11.64
N VAL A 9 -32.65 34.58 10.47
CA VAL A 9 -31.94 34.36 9.22
C VAL A 9 -30.73 35.28 9.23
N PHE A 10 -29.52 34.74 9.07
CA PHE A 10 -28.35 35.52 8.65
C PHE A 10 -27.79 34.92 7.36
N VAL A 11 -28.31 35.45 6.25
CA VAL A 11 -27.66 35.41 4.94
C VAL A 11 -26.48 36.37 5.01
N LEU A 12 -25.25 35.85 4.92
CA LEU A 12 -24.08 36.66 4.65
C LEU A 12 -23.45 36.18 3.34
N THR A 13 -24.03 36.65 2.25
CA THR A 13 -23.45 36.64 0.90
C THR A 13 -22.28 37.61 0.85
N CYS A 14 -21.05 37.11 0.93
CA CYS A 14 -19.88 37.85 0.48
C CYS A 14 -19.74 37.73 -1.03
N ALA A 15 -20.43 38.60 -1.76
CA ALA A 15 -20.10 38.91 -3.14
C ALA A 15 -18.86 39.82 -3.13
N ILE A 16 -17.67 39.23 -3.29
CA ILE A 16 -16.45 40.00 -3.51
C ILE A 16 -16.38 40.30 -5.01
N LEU A 17 -16.70 41.55 -5.32
CA LEU A 17 -16.55 42.18 -6.62
C LEU A 17 -15.11 42.06 -7.10
N THR A 18 -14.95 41.47 -8.28
CA THR A 18 -13.74 41.47 -9.08
C THR A 18 -13.46 42.89 -9.60
N SER A 19 -12.55 43.62 -8.97
CA SER A 19 -11.93 44.79 -9.59
C SER A 19 -10.85 44.33 -10.56
N SER A 20 -11.18 44.46 -11.84
CA SER A 20 -10.25 44.31 -12.95
C SER A 20 -9.19 45.41 -12.87
N CYS A 21 -7.97 45.05 -12.48
CA CYS A 21 -6.77 45.81 -12.76
C CYS A 21 -6.04 45.11 -13.90
N GLU A 22 -6.34 45.51 -15.14
CA GLU A 22 -5.46 45.28 -16.29
C GLU A 22 -4.22 46.17 -16.13
N SER A 23 -3.24 45.69 -15.37
CA SER A 23 -1.88 46.20 -15.49
C SER A 23 -1.19 45.41 -16.62
N ASN A 24 -1.04 46.09 -17.75
CA ASN A 24 -0.31 45.63 -18.91
C ASN A 24 1.20 45.64 -18.60
N SER A 25 1.61 44.76 -17.69
CA SER A 25 3.01 44.47 -17.38
C SER A 25 3.46 43.40 -18.36
N LYS A 26 4.34 43.79 -19.30
CA LYS A 26 5.12 42.83 -20.08
C LYS A 26 5.95 42.02 -19.09
N ASN A 27 5.38 40.90 -18.67
CA ASN A 27 5.99 39.93 -17.78
C ASN A 27 7.08 39.22 -18.62
N ILE A 28 8.25 39.84 -18.69
CA ILE A 28 9.48 39.19 -19.11
C ILE A 28 9.71 38.12 -18.05
N ARG A 29 9.17 36.92 -18.28
CA ARG A 29 9.50 35.75 -17.49
C ARG A 29 10.98 35.50 -17.71
N GLU A 30 11.80 35.94 -16.76
CA GLU A 30 13.14 35.40 -16.61
C GLU A 30 13.00 33.88 -16.67
N PRO A 31 13.76 33.19 -17.55
CA PRO A 31 13.72 31.75 -17.60
C PRO A 31 14.10 31.26 -16.21
N GLU A 32 13.12 30.67 -15.52
CA GLU A 32 13.31 30.06 -14.21
C GLU A 32 14.45 29.06 -14.37
N VAL A 33 15.64 29.44 -13.88
CA VAL A 33 16.81 28.60 -13.93
C VAL A 33 16.48 27.41 -13.02
N LYS A 34 16.01 26.33 -13.62
CA LYS A 34 15.84 25.04 -12.95
C LYS A 34 17.23 24.60 -12.52
N LEU A 35 17.64 25.03 -11.32
CA LEU A 35 18.74 24.42 -10.59
C LEU A 35 18.38 22.95 -10.48
N THR A 36 19.06 22.12 -11.26
CA THR A 36 18.95 20.67 -11.18
C THR A 36 19.51 20.28 -9.82
N GLN A 37 18.61 20.13 -8.84
CA GLN A 37 18.98 19.69 -7.50
C GLN A 37 19.65 18.33 -7.62
N GLN A 38 20.91 18.26 -7.19
CA GLN A 38 21.66 17.02 -7.24
C GLN A 38 21.17 16.10 -6.13
N SER A 39 20.88 14.84 -6.47
CA SER A 39 20.48 13.84 -5.47
C SER A 39 21.60 13.60 -4.45
N LEU A 40 21.21 13.43 -3.19
CA LEU A 40 22.09 13.00 -2.10
C LEU A 40 22.44 11.49 -2.21
N TRP A 41 21.78 10.77 -3.13
CA TRP A 41 21.84 9.31 -3.24
C TRP A 41 22.32 8.87 -4.63
N ASN A 42 23.48 8.23 -4.68
CA ASN A 42 23.89 7.48 -5.87
C ASN A 42 23.30 6.05 -5.85
N ASN A 43 23.28 5.37 -7.00
CA ASN A 43 22.69 4.03 -7.14
C ASN A 43 23.28 3.00 -6.16
N ARG A 44 24.57 3.09 -5.86
CA ARG A 44 25.22 2.21 -4.89
C ARG A 44 24.63 2.40 -3.51
N LEU A 45 24.57 3.64 -3.01
CA LEU A 45 23.98 3.98 -1.70
C LEU A 45 22.53 3.51 -1.60
N LYS A 46 21.71 3.76 -2.64
CA LYS A 46 20.31 3.29 -2.68
C LYS A 46 20.22 1.78 -2.48
N SER A 47 20.99 1.02 -3.28
CA SER A 47 20.99 -0.44 -3.20
C SER A 47 21.53 -0.98 -1.87
N THR A 48 22.59 -0.35 -1.32
CA THR A 48 23.17 -0.75 -0.04
C THR A 48 22.18 -0.53 1.10
N PHE A 49 21.52 0.62 1.15
CA PHE A 49 20.51 0.91 2.17
C PHE A 49 19.33 -0.06 2.09
N VAL A 50 18.75 -0.26 0.91
CA VAL A 50 17.63 -1.19 0.71
C VAL A 50 18.01 -2.61 1.13
N ASN A 51 19.16 -3.13 0.69
CA ASN A 51 19.60 -4.49 1.02
C ASN A 51 19.96 -4.66 2.50
N LYS A 52 20.39 -3.60 3.18
CA LYS A 52 20.72 -3.62 4.61
C LYS A 52 19.48 -3.81 5.48
N TYR A 53 18.32 -3.28 5.06
CA TYR A 53 17.12 -3.22 5.88
C TYR A 53 15.94 -4.08 5.39
N ALA A 54 15.90 -4.43 4.11
CA ALA A 54 14.82 -5.27 3.57
C ALA A 54 14.93 -6.71 4.10
N LYS A 55 13.83 -7.25 4.62
CA LYS A 55 13.72 -8.65 5.07
C LYS A 55 12.79 -9.48 4.17
N SER A 56 12.13 -8.84 3.22
CA SER A 56 11.19 -9.44 2.28
C SER A 56 11.13 -8.63 0.98
N ASN A 57 10.51 -9.19 -0.06
CA ASN A 57 10.28 -8.47 -1.32
C ASN A 57 9.43 -7.21 -1.11
N TYR A 58 8.44 -7.29 -0.20
CA TYR A 58 7.63 -6.15 0.16
C TYR A 58 8.45 -5.06 0.86
N ASP A 59 9.33 -5.41 1.81
CA ASP A 59 10.20 -4.43 2.46
C ASP A 59 11.10 -3.73 1.45
N LYS A 60 11.64 -4.49 0.49
CA LYS A 60 12.44 -3.96 -0.60
C LYS A 60 11.68 -2.89 -1.39
N TYR A 61 10.45 -3.19 -1.80
CA TYR A 61 9.58 -2.24 -2.48
C TYR A 61 9.34 -0.97 -1.65
N VAL A 62 8.99 -1.11 -0.37
CA VAL A 62 8.73 0.04 0.52
C VAL A 62 9.97 0.92 0.68
N LEU A 63 11.14 0.31 0.85
CA LEU A 63 12.40 1.03 1.06
C LEU A 63 12.89 1.71 -0.23
N GLU A 64 12.71 1.08 -1.40
CA GLU A 64 13.01 1.68 -2.69
C GLU A 64 12.16 2.95 -2.93
N GLU A 65 10.87 2.88 -2.62
CA GLU A 65 9.96 4.03 -2.69
C GLU A 65 10.34 5.11 -1.68
N LEU A 66 10.70 4.74 -0.44
CA LEU A 66 11.11 5.69 0.59
C LEU A 66 12.36 6.47 0.16
N VAL A 67 13.37 5.76 -0.34
CA VAL A 67 14.62 6.37 -0.82
C VAL A 67 14.32 7.29 -1.99
N LYS A 68 13.54 6.84 -2.97
CA LYS A 68 13.18 7.65 -4.15
C LYS A 68 12.47 8.95 -3.76
N GLU A 69 11.52 8.90 -2.83
CA GLU A 69 10.77 10.07 -2.39
C GLU A 69 11.62 11.07 -1.57
N ASN A 70 12.74 10.63 -1.00
CA ASN A 70 13.57 11.45 -0.11
C ASN A 70 14.98 11.69 -0.66
N GLU A 71 15.26 11.30 -1.91
CA GLU A 71 16.62 11.25 -2.45
C GLU A 71 17.30 12.61 -2.61
N TYR A 72 16.56 13.71 -2.44
CA TYR A 72 17.05 15.09 -2.52
C TYR A 72 17.04 15.82 -1.18
N GLU A 73 16.32 15.30 -0.19
CA GLU A 73 16.00 16.03 1.05
C GLU A 73 16.60 15.40 2.30
N ARG A 74 16.80 14.07 2.30
CA ARG A 74 17.25 13.35 3.49
C ARG A 74 18.50 12.55 3.22
N SER A 75 19.41 12.57 4.18
CA SER A 75 20.58 11.70 4.24
C SER A 75 20.22 10.26 4.62
N GLU A 76 21.14 9.33 4.40
CA GLU A 76 21.01 7.93 4.83
C GLU A 76 20.70 7.83 6.32
N LYS A 77 21.45 8.55 7.16
CA LYS A 77 21.30 8.54 8.62
C LYS A 77 19.91 9.00 9.09
N GLU A 78 19.33 10.00 8.42
CA GLU A 78 17.98 10.48 8.74
C GLU A 78 16.92 9.44 8.36
N LEU A 79 17.09 8.74 7.23
CA LEU A 79 16.21 7.64 6.87
C LEU A 79 16.34 6.47 7.85
N GLU A 80 17.56 6.12 8.29
CA GLU A 80 17.76 5.07 9.31
C GLU A 80 17.02 5.38 10.62
N GLN A 81 17.02 6.64 11.06
CA GLN A 81 16.24 7.08 12.22
C GLN A 81 14.73 6.96 11.97
N TYR A 82 14.29 7.32 10.76
CA TYR A 82 12.88 7.23 10.36
C TYR A 82 12.36 5.79 10.38
N LEU A 83 13.17 4.79 9.98
CA LEU A 83 12.77 3.37 9.96
C LEU A 83 12.32 2.83 11.32
N ASN A 84 12.77 3.44 12.42
CA ASN A 84 12.42 3.02 13.78
C ASN A 84 11.22 3.80 14.36
N SER A 85 10.53 4.61 13.55
CA SER A 85 9.44 5.47 13.99
C SER A 85 8.06 4.88 13.69
N LYS A 86 7.06 5.22 14.50
CA LYS A 86 5.64 4.91 14.21
C LYS A 86 5.17 5.48 12.87
N THR A 87 5.77 6.59 12.42
CA THR A 87 5.45 7.20 11.13
C THR A 87 5.82 6.26 9.98
N PHE A 88 6.91 5.49 10.14
CA PHE A 88 7.28 4.49 9.15
C PHE A 88 6.28 3.33 9.08
N ASP A 89 5.65 2.93 10.19
CA ASP A 89 4.57 1.92 10.14
C ASP A 89 3.37 2.41 9.31
N ASN A 90 2.99 3.69 9.48
CA ASN A 90 1.94 4.30 8.66
C ASN A 90 2.36 4.42 7.18
N TYR A 91 3.64 4.74 6.93
CA TYR A 91 4.18 4.76 5.57
C TYR A 91 4.11 3.37 4.91
N ARG A 92 4.51 2.32 5.64
CA ARG A 92 4.35 0.92 5.20
C ARG A 92 2.88 0.63 4.90
N TYR A 93 1.95 1.02 5.77
CA TYR A 93 0.52 0.83 5.52
C TYR A 93 0.08 1.48 4.20
N LEU A 94 0.44 2.75 3.97
CA LEU A 94 0.09 3.45 2.73
C LEU A 94 0.67 2.76 1.49
N LYS A 95 1.93 2.32 1.54
CA LYS A 95 2.58 1.64 0.41
C LYS A 95 1.99 0.25 0.13
N SER A 96 1.45 -0.43 1.13
CA SER A 96 0.73 -1.71 0.92
C SER A 96 -0.44 -1.57 -0.05
N THR A 97 -1.04 -0.38 -0.14
CA THR A 97 -2.21 -0.15 -1.00
C THR A 97 -1.89 -0.24 -2.49
N ASN A 98 -0.64 0.06 -2.85
CA ASN A 98 -0.15 0.14 -4.22
C ASN A 98 0.77 -1.04 -4.60
N TYR A 99 1.04 -1.95 -3.66
CA TYR A 99 1.85 -3.13 -3.92
C TYR A 99 1.05 -4.13 -4.76
N VAL A 100 1.56 -4.45 -5.95
CA VAL A 100 0.93 -5.40 -6.85
C VAL A 100 1.14 -6.81 -6.32
N VAL A 101 0.03 -7.52 -6.10
CA VAL A 101 0.03 -8.89 -5.60
C VAL A 101 -0.23 -9.84 -6.77
N ILE A 102 0.74 -10.72 -7.03
CA ILE A 102 0.64 -11.75 -8.08
C ILE A 102 0.29 -13.07 -7.39
N VAL A 103 -0.91 -13.60 -7.65
CA VAL A 103 -1.41 -14.82 -6.98
C VAL A 103 -0.55 -16.05 -7.32
N ASP A 104 -0.03 -16.12 -8.54
CA ASP A 104 0.86 -17.18 -9.01
C ASP A 104 2.15 -17.27 -8.18
N ASP A 105 2.60 -16.14 -7.61
CA ASP A 105 3.77 -16.09 -6.73
C ASP A 105 3.44 -16.50 -5.28
N ILE A 106 2.20 -16.84 -4.95
CA ILE A 106 1.74 -17.12 -3.58
C ILE A 106 1.16 -18.53 -3.50
N ALA A 107 0.32 -18.90 -4.47
CA ALA A 107 -0.43 -20.14 -4.47
C ALA A 107 0.47 -21.36 -4.26
N GLY A 108 0.11 -22.20 -3.28
CA GLY A 108 0.82 -23.44 -2.97
C GLY A 108 2.13 -23.28 -2.20
N LYS A 109 2.60 -22.06 -1.92
CA LYS A 109 3.83 -21.83 -1.13
C LYS A 109 3.63 -22.12 0.36
N SER A 110 4.72 -22.47 1.04
CA SER A 110 4.74 -22.61 2.50
C SER A 110 4.69 -21.25 3.19
N LYS A 111 4.38 -21.24 4.49
CA LYS A 111 4.39 -20.01 5.31
C LYS A 111 5.72 -19.26 5.24
N SER A 112 6.86 -19.95 5.34
CA SER A 112 8.18 -19.32 5.29
C SER A 112 8.45 -18.68 3.94
N GLN A 113 8.04 -19.32 2.84
CA GLN A 113 8.15 -18.76 1.50
C GLN A 113 7.24 -17.55 1.31
N ILE A 114 6.07 -17.52 1.96
CA ILE A 114 5.22 -16.31 1.97
C ILE A 114 5.87 -15.19 2.79
N GLU A 115 6.51 -15.51 3.90
CA GLU A 115 7.24 -14.53 4.73
C GLU A 115 8.43 -13.91 3.98
N GLU A 116 9.09 -14.64 3.07
CA GLU A 116 10.09 -14.06 2.16
C GLU A 116 9.48 -13.01 1.20
N ILE A 117 8.21 -13.15 0.85
CA ILE A 117 7.53 -12.23 -0.08
C ILE A 117 6.97 -11.02 0.67
N PHE A 118 6.21 -11.23 1.75
CA PHE A 118 5.45 -10.17 2.42
C PHE A 118 6.04 -9.74 3.77
N GLY A 119 7.02 -10.46 4.30
CA GLY A 119 7.46 -10.34 5.69
C GLY A 119 6.53 -11.10 6.65
N GLU A 120 6.73 -10.88 7.95
CA GLU A 120 5.89 -11.50 8.97
C GLU A 120 4.42 -11.04 8.85
N PRO A 121 3.45 -11.92 9.13
CA PRO A 121 2.05 -11.55 9.08
C PRO A 121 1.69 -10.64 10.26
N ASN A 122 0.79 -9.68 10.01
CA ASN A 122 0.23 -8.80 11.02
C ASN A 122 -0.66 -9.55 12.02
N LYS A 123 -1.31 -10.65 11.58
CA LYS A 123 -2.19 -11.46 12.41
C LYS A 123 -2.05 -12.94 12.07
N LYS A 124 -2.10 -13.80 13.10
CA LYS A 124 -2.09 -15.27 13.00
C LYS A 124 -3.29 -15.81 13.77
N GLU A 125 -4.14 -16.60 13.13
CA GLU A 125 -5.29 -17.23 13.79
C GLU A 125 -5.55 -18.65 13.25
N LYS A 126 -6.44 -19.39 13.92
CA LYS A 126 -6.93 -20.70 13.47
C LYS A 126 -8.37 -20.53 12.96
N VAL A 127 -8.66 -21.14 11.83
CA VAL A 127 -10.00 -21.18 11.24
C VAL A 127 -10.40 -22.62 10.93
N ASN A 128 -11.70 -22.89 10.86
CA ASN A 128 -12.26 -24.17 10.45
C ASN A 128 -13.06 -23.97 9.16
N PRO A 129 -12.38 -23.91 8.01
CA PRO A 129 -13.04 -23.66 6.74
C PRO A 129 -13.97 -24.82 6.38
N SER A 130 -15.15 -24.51 5.85
CA SER A 130 -16.08 -25.54 5.38
C SER A 130 -15.41 -26.43 4.32
N ASN A 131 -15.53 -27.75 4.46
CA ASN A 131 -14.88 -28.75 3.59
C ASN A 131 -13.36 -28.88 3.75
N ALA A 132 -12.76 -28.29 4.79
CA ALA A 132 -11.41 -28.64 5.20
C ALA A 132 -11.48 -29.51 6.47
N ASN A 133 -10.84 -30.69 6.45
CA ASN A 133 -10.71 -31.57 7.62
C ASN A 133 -9.58 -31.09 8.57
N CYS A 134 -9.39 -29.77 8.73
CA CYS A 134 -8.45 -29.22 9.70
C CYS A 134 -8.96 -27.95 10.38
N PRO A 135 -8.55 -27.71 11.64
CA PRO A 135 -8.26 -26.36 12.09
C PRO A 135 -7.02 -25.87 11.34
N CYS A 136 -7.25 -25.07 10.31
CA CYS A 136 -6.21 -24.61 9.41
C CYS A 136 -5.69 -23.23 9.88
N ASP A 137 -4.42 -22.92 9.57
CA ASP A 137 -3.85 -21.62 9.93
C ASP A 137 -4.33 -20.55 8.96
N LYS A 138 -4.76 -19.40 9.47
CA LYS A 138 -5.05 -18.21 8.68
C LYS A 138 -4.11 -17.08 9.08
N TYR A 139 -3.30 -16.62 8.13
CA TYR A 139 -2.39 -15.48 8.34
C TYR A 139 -2.85 -14.28 7.51
N THR A 140 -2.70 -13.10 8.09
CA THR A 140 -3.05 -11.84 7.47
C THR A 140 -1.81 -10.98 7.30
N TYR A 141 -1.57 -10.50 6.09
CA TYR A 141 -0.37 -9.76 5.70
C TYR A 141 -0.71 -8.37 5.19
N LEU A 142 0.32 -7.53 5.16
CA LEU A 142 0.31 -6.19 4.59
C LEU A 142 -0.86 -5.33 5.11
N SER A 143 -1.13 -5.39 6.41
CA SER A 143 -2.19 -4.65 7.10
C SER A 143 -3.60 -4.97 6.59
N ASN A 144 -3.99 -6.24 6.69
CA ASN A 144 -5.30 -6.77 6.26
C ASN A 144 -5.56 -6.72 4.76
N ARG A 145 -4.51 -6.64 3.96
CA ARG A 145 -4.62 -6.61 2.50
C ARG A 145 -4.61 -7.97 1.87
N ILE A 146 -3.96 -8.93 2.51
CA ILE A 146 -3.88 -10.31 2.04
C ILE A 146 -4.22 -11.21 3.22
N GLU A 147 -5.17 -12.11 3.02
CA GLU A 147 -5.46 -13.19 3.94
C GLU A 147 -5.17 -14.52 3.25
N ILE A 148 -4.48 -15.42 3.95
CA ILE A 148 -4.13 -16.73 3.43
C ILE A 148 -4.51 -17.78 4.46
N VAL A 149 -5.39 -18.71 4.05
CA VAL A 149 -5.62 -19.95 4.78
C VAL A 149 -4.67 -21.01 4.24
N PHE A 150 -3.89 -21.60 5.14
CA PHE A 150 -2.95 -22.66 4.83
C PHE A 150 -3.58 -24.02 5.06
N ILE A 151 -3.85 -24.74 3.97
CA ILE A 151 -4.33 -26.12 3.99
C ILE A 151 -3.13 -27.01 3.63
N ASN A 152 -2.96 -28.12 4.35
CA ASN A 152 -1.78 -29.00 4.19
C ASN A 152 -0.44 -28.25 4.23
N LYS A 153 -0.35 -27.21 5.08
CA LYS A 153 0.81 -26.30 5.26
C LYS A 153 1.17 -25.45 4.04
N LYS A 154 0.29 -25.34 3.04
CA LYS A 154 0.49 -24.54 1.81
C LYS A 154 -0.60 -23.48 1.68
N ALA A 155 -0.26 -22.34 1.08
CA ALA A 155 -1.19 -21.26 0.80
C ALA A 155 -2.28 -21.74 -0.17
N ASP A 156 -3.52 -21.85 0.31
CA ASP A 156 -4.60 -22.50 -0.44
C ASP A 156 -5.76 -21.54 -0.71
N TRP A 157 -6.35 -20.95 0.33
CA TRP A 157 -7.42 -19.96 0.15
C TRP A 157 -6.84 -18.58 0.35
N ILE A 158 -6.80 -17.81 -0.73
CA ILE A 158 -6.12 -16.52 -0.78
C ILE A 158 -7.18 -15.45 -1.05
N THR A 159 -7.30 -14.51 -0.13
CA THR A 159 -8.15 -13.31 -0.28
C THR A 159 -7.25 -12.09 -0.39
N ILE A 160 -7.47 -11.26 -1.41
CA ILE A 160 -6.73 -10.00 -1.61
C ILE A 160 -7.73 -8.85 -1.63
N ASN A 161 -7.67 -7.99 -0.61
CA ASN A 161 -8.58 -6.86 -0.36
C ASN A 161 -8.15 -5.61 -1.14
N ASN A 162 -7.90 -5.77 -2.45
CA ASN A 162 -7.79 -4.71 -3.45
C ASN A 162 -7.70 -5.30 -4.86
N PRO A 163 -8.82 -5.47 -5.57
CA PRO A 163 -8.81 -6.11 -6.88
C PRO A 163 -7.99 -5.32 -7.91
N ALA A 164 -7.89 -3.98 -7.80
CA ALA A 164 -7.14 -3.15 -8.73
C ALA A 164 -5.63 -3.43 -8.75
N PHE A 165 -5.08 -4.01 -7.67
CA PHE A 165 -3.66 -4.37 -7.54
C PHE A 165 -3.46 -5.89 -7.43
N THR A 166 -4.47 -6.68 -7.83
CA THR A 166 -4.39 -8.13 -7.87
C THR A 166 -4.15 -8.60 -9.30
N ARG A 167 -3.16 -9.48 -9.50
CA ARG A 167 -2.91 -10.16 -10.78
C ARG A 167 -3.02 -11.66 -10.59
N VAL A 168 -3.77 -12.29 -11.50
CA VAL A 168 -3.93 -13.73 -11.59
C VAL A 168 -3.57 -14.10 -13.03
N ALA A 169 -2.36 -14.58 -13.26
CA ALA A 169 -1.84 -14.79 -14.61
C ALA A 169 -2.46 -16.02 -15.26
N ASN A 170 -2.62 -17.12 -14.49
CA ASN A 170 -3.19 -18.36 -14.99
C ASN A 170 -4.42 -18.79 -14.17
N GLU A 171 -5.59 -18.21 -14.47
CA GLU A 171 -6.84 -18.54 -13.76
C GLU A 171 -7.21 -20.04 -13.84
N SER A 172 -6.85 -20.71 -14.93
CA SER A 172 -7.14 -22.14 -15.13
C SER A 172 -6.34 -23.07 -14.22
N ALA A 173 -5.29 -22.56 -13.56
CA ALA A 173 -4.51 -23.32 -12.59
C ALA A 173 -5.21 -23.47 -11.22
N TYR A 174 -6.29 -22.73 -10.99
CA TYR A 174 -6.98 -22.67 -9.70
C TYR A 174 -8.33 -23.38 -9.75
N VAL A 175 -8.81 -23.81 -8.58
CA VAL A 175 -10.16 -24.40 -8.45
C VAL A 175 -11.21 -23.35 -8.77
N SER A 176 -10.99 -22.13 -8.28
CA SER A 176 -11.87 -21.00 -8.57
C SER A 176 -11.14 -19.69 -8.34
N VAL A 177 -11.44 -18.71 -9.21
CA VAL A 177 -11.07 -17.31 -9.05
C VAL A 177 -12.37 -16.51 -9.02
N ASN A 178 -12.68 -15.89 -7.89
CA ASN A 178 -13.89 -15.09 -7.71
C ASN A 178 -13.47 -13.63 -7.49
N ARG A 179 -14.06 -12.71 -8.25
CA ARG A 179 -13.77 -11.28 -8.16
C ARG A 179 -15.02 -10.55 -7.68
N PHE A 180 -14.82 -9.72 -6.67
CA PHE A 180 -15.80 -8.84 -6.07
C PHE A 180 -15.30 -7.40 -6.16
N ASP A 181 -16.16 -6.43 -5.88
CA ASP A 181 -15.82 -5.01 -5.98
C ASP A 181 -14.67 -4.61 -5.03
N ASP A 182 -14.59 -5.28 -3.88
CA ASP A 182 -13.67 -4.97 -2.78
C ASP A 182 -12.57 -6.02 -2.55
N TYR A 183 -12.72 -7.23 -3.08
CA TYR A 183 -11.69 -8.27 -2.98
C TYR A 183 -11.66 -9.27 -4.14
N THR A 184 -10.53 -9.95 -4.28
CA THR A 184 -10.39 -11.16 -5.11
C THR A 184 -10.15 -12.36 -4.19
N TYR A 185 -10.92 -13.43 -4.39
CA TYR A 185 -10.78 -14.69 -3.67
C TYR A 185 -10.37 -15.81 -4.61
N VAL A 186 -9.26 -16.47 -4.29
CA VAL A 186 -8.69 -17.58 -5.05
C VAL A 186 -8.64 -18.83 -4.19
N LYS A 187 -9.17 -19.93 -4.72
CA LYS A 187 -9.08 -21.25 -4.11
C LYS A 187 -8.12 -22.11 -4.92
N VAL A 188 -7.05 -22.55 -4.28
CA VAL A 188 -6.07 -23.49 -4.83
C VAL A 188 -6.52 -24.93 -4.50
N ASN A 189 -6.00 -25.92 -5.22
CA ASN A 189 -6.18 -27.34 -4.88
C ASN A 189 -4.85 -27.88 -4.34
N THR A 190 -4.44 -27.48 -3.14
CA THR A 190 -3.21 -28.01 -2.56
C THR A 190 -3.47 -29.41 -2.00
N LYS A 191 -2.94 -30.41 -2.71
CA LYS A 191 -2.78 -31.77 -2.19
C LYS A 191 -1.60 -31.82 -1.22
#